data_AF-A0A7J8WX79-F1
#
_entry.id   AF-A0A7J8WX79-F1
#
_cell.length_a   1.000
_cell.length_b   1.000
_cell.length_c   1.000
_cell.angle_alpha   90.00
_cell.angle_beta   90.00
_cell.angle_gamma   90.00
#
_symmetry.space_group_name_H-M   'P 1'
#
loop_
_entity.id
_entity.type
_entity.pdbx_description
1 polymer ?
#
loop_
_entity_poly.entity_id
_entity_poly.type
_entity_poly.pdbx_seq_one_letter_code
_entity_poly.pdbx_strand_id
1 'polypeptide(L)'
;MELRMLQIIDDENLEDLDGKPEMISIELLLDYFVCEISYKNNFEFIQAVIRLFLKIHGETIRRHPKLQGKAKKLLEIQSDVWQKIDTMFQRTRCMVTFLSNSQF
;
A
#
# COMPACT_ATOMS: atom_id res chain seq x y z
N MET A 1 23.60 25.63 -25.54
CA MET A 1 23.25 26.18 -24.22
C MET A 1 21.86 25.65 -23.90
N GLU A 2 21.78 24.55 -23.14
CA GLU A 2 20.52 23.91 -22.78
C GLU A 2 19.90 24.66 -21.58
N LEU A 3 18.69 25.17 -21.75
CA LEU A 3 17.92 25.82 -20.68
C LEU A 3 17.25 24.74 -19.84
N ARG A 4 17.93 24.25 -18.79
CA ARG A 4 17.29 23.48 -17.73
C ARG A 4 16.61 24.45 -16.77
N MET A 5 15.30 24.60 -16.95
CA MET A 5 14.44 25.30 -16.00
C MET A 5 14.18 24.37 -14.81
N LEU A 6 15.00 24.48 -13.77
CA LEU A 6 14.68 23.92 -12.45
C LEU A 6 13.63 24.83 -11.80
N GLN A 7 12.35 24.52 -12.01
CA GLN A 7 11.30 25.06 -11.16
C GLN A 7 11.38 24.35 -9.81
N ILE A 8 12.02 25.00 -8.85
CA ILE A 8 11.83 24.72 -7.43
C ILE A 8 10.44 25.25 -7.10
N ILE A 9 9.42 24.39 -7.19
CA ILE A 9 8.05 24.76 -6.83
C ILE A 9 7.91 24.64 -5.32
N ASP A 10 8.04 25.80 -4.69
CA ASP A 10 7.26 26.31 -3.55
C ASP A 10 6.57 25.26 -2.65
N ASP A 11 7.17 25.04 -1.48
CA ASP A 11 6.72 24.11 -0.42
C ASP A 11 5.68 24.75 0.52
N GLU A 12 5.00 25.83 0.11
CA GLU A 12 4.26 26.70 1.04
C GLU A 12 2.73 26.69 0.94
N ASN A 13 2.08 25.94 0.04
CA ASN A 13 0.60 25.83 0.03
C ASN A 13 0.10 24.40 -0.21
N LEU A 14 0.32 23.51 0.78
CA LEU A 14 -0.28 22.17 0.83
C LEU A 14 -1.82 22.20 0.89
N GLU A 15 -2.43 23.32 1.30
CA GLU A 15 -3.88 23.45 1.46
C GLU A 15 -4.65 23.65 0.13
N ASP A 16 -4.01 24.14 -0.93
CA ASP A 16 -4.66 24.40 -2.25
C ASP A 16 -4.58 23.20 -3.22
N LEU A 17 -3.99 22.07 -2.77
CA LEU A 17 -3.80 20.87 -3.59
C LEU A 17 -4.95 19.86 -3.47
N ASP A 18 -5.75 19.94 -2.41
CA ASP A 18 -6.83 18.99 -2.10
C ASP A 18 -7.95 18.96 -3.16
N GLY A 19 -8.09 20.03 -3.96
CA GLY A 19 -9.05 20.11 -5.06
C GLY A 19 -8.54 19.58 -6.41
N LYS A 20 -7.26 19.21 -6.53
CA LYS A 20 -6.71 18.78 -7.82
C LYS A 20 -7.22 17.38 -8.19
N PRO A 21 -7.63 17.15 -9.45
CA PRO A 21 -8.12 15.83 -9.90
C PRO A 21 -7.17 14.67 -9.60
N GLU A 22 -5.85 14.94 -9.64
CA GLU A 22 -4.83 13.96 -9.31
C GLU A 22 -4.86 13.55 -7.84
N MET A 23 -5.05 14.50 -6.91
CA MET A 23 -5.15 14.19 -5.48
C MET A 23 -6.37 13.36 -5.15
N ILE A 24 -7.50 13.72 -5.76
CA ILE A 24 -8.74 12.95 -5.64
C ILE A 24 -8.52 11.51 -6.15
N SER A 25 -7.79 11.34 -7.26
CA SER A 25 -7.49 10.01 -7.81
C SER A 25 -6.61 9.18 -6.88
N ILE A 26 -5.58 9.78 -6.25
CA ILE A 26 -4.71 9.12 -5.27
C ILE A 26 -5.52 8.71 -4.03
N GLU A 27 -6.40 9.60 -3.55
CA GLU A 27 -7.29 9.33 -2.42
C GLU A 27 -8.23 8.15 -2.69
N LEU A 28 -8.93 8.19 -3.83
CA LEU A 28 -9.86 7.12 -4.23
C LEU A 28 -9.16 5.78 -4.41
N LEU A 29 -7.93 5.78 -4.93
CA LEU A 29 -7.17 4.56 -5.13
C LEU A 29 -6.70 3.96 -3.79
N LEU A 30 -6.33 4.79 -2.80
CA LEU A 30 -6.08 4.34 -1.43
C LEU A 30 -7.33 3.69 -0.80
N ASP A 31 -8.50 4.32 -0.96
CA ASP A 31 -9.76 3.76 -0.46
C ASP A 31 -10.13 2.44 -1.15
N TYR A 32 -9.90 2.36 -2.46
CA TYR A 32 -10.06 1.12 -3.23
C TYR A 32 -9.18 0.00 -2.69
N PHE A 33 -7.89 0.25 -2.45
CA PHE A 33 -7.00 -0.77 -1.88
C PHE A 33 -7.44 -1.23 -0.49
N VAL A 34 -7.93 -0.33 0.34
CA VAL A 34 -8.50 -0.68 1.65
C VAL A 34 -9.66 -1.67 1.49
N CYS A 35 -10.59 -1.39 0.57
CA CYS A 35 -11.70 -2.28 0.26
C CYS A 35 -11.23 -3.64 -0.24
N GLU A 36 -10.39 -3.68 -1.29
CA GLU A 36 -9.92 -4.94 -1.89
C GLU A 36 -9.19 -5.84 -0.90
N ILE A 37 -8.30 -5.28 -0.09
CA ILE A 37 -7.58 -6.05 0.93
C ILE A 37 -8.54 -6.58 2.00
N SER A 38 -9.56 -5.80 2.38
CA SER A 38 -10.57 -6.23 3.36
C SER A 38 -11.40 -7.43 2.86
N TYR A 39 -11.68 -7.48 1.56
CA TYR A 39 -12.36 -8.63 0.92
C TYR A 39 -11.45 -9.85 0.73
N LYS A 40 -10.14 -9.72 0.98
CA LYS A 40 -9.13 -10.80 0.89
C LYS A 40 -9.10 -11.49 -0.48
N ASN A 41 -9.53 -10.79 -1.52
CA ASN A 41 -9.56 -11.30 -2.88
C ASN A 41 -8.28 -10.90 -3.62
N ASN A 42 -7.74 -11.79 -4.47
CA ASN A 42 -6.57 -11.51 -5.31
C ASN A 42 -5.39 -10.84 -4.57
N PHE A 43 -5.13 -11.25 -3.33
CA PHE A 43 -4.24 -10.53 -2.41
C PHE A 43 -2.86 -10.23 -3.01
N GLU A 44 -2.21 -11.21 -3.64
CA GLU A 44 -0.89 -11.04 -4.26
C GLU A 44 -0.88 -9.97 -5.36
N PHE A 45 -1.87 -10.01 -6.25
CA PHE A 45 -2.01 -9.02 -7.31
C PHE A 45 -2.22 -7.62 -6.73
N ILE A 46 -3.13 -7.47 -5.78
CA ILE A 46 -3.39 -6.17 -5.12
C ILE A 46 -2.14 -5.68 -4.37
N GLN A 47 -1.38 -6.55 -3.71
CA GLN A 47 -0.10 -6.18 -3.09
C GLN A 47 0.91 -5.66 -4.12
N ALA A 48 1.01 -6.30 -5.29
CA ALA A 48 1.90 -5.84 -6.36
C ALA A 48 1.50 -4.46 -6.89
N VAL A 49 0.20 -4.23 -7.06
CA VAL A 49 -0.35 -2.93 -7.48
C VAL A 49 -0.10 -1.86 -6.40
N ILE A 50 -0.37 -2.15 -5.13
CA ILE A 50 -0.07 -1.25 -3.99
C ILE A 50 1.41 -0.88 -3.99
N ARG A 51 2.31 -1.86 -4.18
CA ARG A 51 3.75 -1.60 -4.22
C ARG A 51 4.14 -0.64 -5.33
N LEU A 52 3.61 -0.83 -6.55
CA LEU A 52 3.87 0.08 -7.66
C LEU A 52 3.31 1.48 -7.39
N PHE A 53 2.08 1.55 -6.90
CA PHE A 53 1.41 2.80 -6.54
C PHE A 53 2.22 3.59 -5.51
N LEU A 54 2.66 2.95 -4.42
CA LEU A 54 3.48 3.61 -3.39
C LEU A 54 4.88 4.00 -3.91
N LYS A 55 5.43 3.26 -4.88
CA LYS A 55 6.69 3.64 -5.53
C LYS A 55 6.54 4.95 -6.33
N ILE A 56 5.38 5.19 -6.95
CA ILE A 56 5.12 6.36 -7.78
C ILE A 56 4.65 7.56 -6.93
N HIS A 57 3.68 7.34 -6.03
CA HIS A 57 3.00 8.40 -5.29
C HIS A 57 3.40 8.48 -3.81
N GLY A 58 4.36 7.67 -3.35
CA GLY A 58 4.72 7.57 -1.93
C GLY A 58 5.18 8.88 -1.33
N GLU A 59 5.97 9.68 -2.07
CA GLU A 59 6.41 11.00 -1.61
C GLU A 59 5.25 11.99 -1.49
N THR A 60 4.32 11.97 -2.46
CA THR A 60 3.08 12.76 -2.41
C THR A 60 2.23 12.41 -1.19
N ILE A 61 2.01 11.11 -0.95
CA ILE A 61 1.28 10.61 0.23
C ILE A 61 2.00 11.03 1.52
N ARG A 62 3.33 10.97 1.56
CA ARG A 62 4.14 11.36 2.73
C ARG A 62 4.02 12.85 3.04
N ARG A 63 3.83 13.72 2.05
CA ARG A 63 3.71 15.18 2.30
C ARG A 63 2.30 15.64 2.68
N HIS A 64 1.26 14.86 2.37
CA HIS A 64 -0.14 15.27 2.57
C HIS A 64 -0.78 14.55 3.76
N PRO A 65 -1.07 15.23 4.90
CA PRO A 65 -1.58 14.59 6.12
C PRO A 65 -2.86 13.76 5.92
N LYS A 66 -3.78 14.23 5.06
CA LYS A 66 -5.01 13.52 4.73
C LYS A 66 -4.72 12.13 4.11
N LEU A 67 -3.79 12.08 3.16
CA LEU A 67 -3.38 10.83 2.50
C LEU A 67 -2.58 9.93 3.45
N GLN A 68 -1.76 10.49 4.33
CA GLN A 68 -1.05 9.72 5.36
C GLN A 68 -2.04 8.95 6.25
N GLY A 69 -3.15 9.57 6.64
CA GLY A 69 -4.20 8.92 7.44
C GLY A 69 -4.78 7.69 6.74
N LYS A 70 -5.07 7.81 5.44
CA LYS A 70 -5.57 6.69 4.63
C LYS A 70 -4.52 5.61 4.39
N ALA A 71 -3.26 5.99 4.14
CA ALA A 71 -2.16 5.04 3.98
C ALA A 71 -1.88 4.26 5.28
N LYS A 72 -2.01 4.91 6.45
CA LYS A 72 -1.94 4.22 7.76
C LYS A 72 -3.06 3.19 7.92
N LYS A 73 -4.30 3.56 7.60
CA LYS A 73 -5.44 2.62 7.61
C LYS A 73 -5.22 1.43 6.67
N LEU A 74 -4.70 1.69 5.47
CA LEU A 74 -4.34 0.63 4.52
C LEU A 74 -3.28 -0.32 5.10
N LEU A 75 -2.24 0.22 5.73
CA LEU A 75 -1.18 -0.56 6.37
C LEU A 75 -1.72 -1.46 7.49
N GLU A 76 -2.58 -0.92 8.36
CA GLU A 76 -3.18 -1.68 9.46
C GLU A 76 -3.97 -2.90 8.95
N ILE A 77 -4.85 -2.68 7.98
CA ILE A 77 -5.69 -3.75 7.41
C ILE A 77 -4.83 -4.76 6.65
N GLN A 78 -3.87 -4.28 5.86
CA GLN A 78 -2.95 -5.15 5.12
C GLN A 78 -2.11 -6.03 6.06
N SER A 79 -1.63 -5.46 7.17
CA SER A 79 -0.82 -6.19 8.15
C SER A 79 -1.62 -7.30 8.82
N ASP A 80 -2.86 -7.03 9.22
CA ASP A 80 -3.75 -8.04 9.81
C ASP A 80 -4.08 -9.17 8.83
N VAL A 81 -4.39 -8.84 7.57
CA VAL A 81 -4.64 -9.85 6.53
C VAL A 81 -3.39 -10.68 6.25
N TRP A 82 -2.23 -10.03 6.11
CA TRP A 82 -0.96 -10.72 5.89
C TRP A 82 -0.61 -11.65 7.04
N GLN A 83 -0.75 -11.21 8.29
CA GLN A 83 -0.45 -12.03 9.47
C GLN A 83 -1.31 -13.30 9.51
N LYS A 84 -2.59 -13.20 9.13
CA LYS A 84 -3.49 -14.36 9.03
C LYS A 84 -3.04 -15.34 7.96
N ILE A 85 -2.67 -14.83 6.78
CA ILE A 85 -2.18 -15.64 5.65
C ILE A 85 -0.87 -16.34 6.04
N ASP A 86 0.13 -15.59 6.51
CA ASP A 86 1.43 -16.15 6.91
C ASP A 86 1.27 -17.19 8.01
N THR A 87 0.49 -16.90 9.06
CA THR A 87 0.23 -17.87 10.14
C THR A 87 -0.34 -19.19 9.62
N MET A 88 -1.27 -19.13 8.66
CA MET A 88 -1.83 -20.33 8.03
C MET A 88 -0.74 -21.11 7.29
N PHE A 89 0.03 -20.44 6.43
CA PHE A 89 1.12 -21.07 5.68
C PHE A 89 2.18 -21.69 6.59
N GLN A 90 2.60 -20.97 7.64
CA GLN A 90 3.58 -21.49 8.60
C GLN A 90 3.07 -22.73 9.33
N ARG A 91 1.81 -22.72 9.80
CA ARG A 91 1.20 -23.89 10.47
C ARG A 91 1.13 -25.09 9.54
N THR A 92 0.64 -24.91 8.31
CA THR A 92 0.57 -25.98 7.31
C THR A 92 1.97 -26.52 7.01
N ARG A 93 2.96 -25.65 6.81
CA ARG A 93 4.35 -26.04 6.58
C ARG A 93 4.90 -26.89 7.72
N CYS A 94 4.73 -26.46 8.97
CA CYS A 94 5.16 -27.22 10.15
C CYS A 94 4.50 -28.59 10.22
N MET A 95 3.19 -28.69 9.96
CA MET A 95 2.49 -29.98 9.93
C MET A 95 3.02 -30.90 8.84
N VAL A 96 3.22 -30.39 7.62
CA VAL A 96 3.77 -31.17 6.50
C VAL A 96 5.17 -31.66 6.83
N THR A 97 6.04 -30.80 7.38
CA THR A 97 7.39 -31.18 7.80
C THR A 97 7.39 -32.22 8.92
N PHE A 98 6.47 -32.12 9.88
CA PHE A 98 6.34 -33.11 10.95
C PHE A 98 5.94 -34.48 10.39
N LEU A 99 4.91 -34.53 9.55
CA LEU A 99 4.41 -35.77 8.96
C LEU A 99 5.41 -36.38 7.96
N SER A 100 6.14 -35.57 7.19
CA SER A 100 7.11 -36.07 6.22
C SER A 100 8.37 -36.68 6.87
N ASN A 101 8.69 -36.28 8.10
CA ASN A 101 9.83 -36.79 8.86
C ASN A 101 9.42 -37.77 9.96
N SER A 102 8.14 -38.14 10.03
CA SER A 102 7.66 -39.18 10.93
C SER A 102 8.16 -40.53 10.40
N GLN A 103 9.29 -41.02 10.92
CA GLN A 103 9.72 -42.39 10.69
C GLN A 103 8.81 -43.31 11.50
N PHE A 104 7.86 -43.94 10.82
CA PHE A 104 7.27 -45.21 11.27
C PHE A 104 8.20 -46.35 10.87
#